data_AF-A0A1H1WLF9-F1
#
_entry.id   AF-A0A1H1WLF9-F1
#
_cell.length_a   1.000
_cell.length_b   1.000
_cell.length_c   1.000
_cell.angle_alpha   90.00
_cell.angle_beta   90.00
_cell.angle_gamma   90.00
#
_symmetry.space_group_name_H-M   'P 1'
#
loop_
_entity.id
_entity.type
_entity.pdbx_description
1 polymer ?
#
loop_
_entity_poly.entity_id
_entity_poly.type
_entity_poly.pdbx_seq_one_letter_code
_entity_poly.pdbx_strand_id
1 'polypeptide(L)'
;MKGNLISEFDFSKTLVTRFNAWQSQAKGGTLEEMMKREQSLITGWRIDRYAGGLKQVDFFTKLRPDMTEVERDTWKRIHTRRSEDSAITLKKKPPLIYTDAENAQHEADIASVGGIQEVKKMHLEKDFDPRLDQRQLLNAAAEFRHDYRQEWGGVEDGFTVAGVVDMLLGGTVYLINEEDEAEEYAYLYKEGTSRYQQMFSAPGKPKVGKEDLVALFDDQVHDSRAWFMNSDPVMGPREPFTDYFRIRLVHFDNESNKQLSLLATAGRVIGVGIALASIGLSIKKKDPRMLLGLFLPSLARPVLSGKVGLPEISAFDPLTGVALPMLTNLDSLRSFTKEPGDMVAKVAALPALQPLTAANANTPALQKILVAHQAVEAARKKDASALASLVAKAANDEDKPGGWMDMVADQAGKLNSSEKTV
;
A
#
# COMPACT_ATOMS: atom_id res chain seq x y z
N MET A 1 -9.27 -26.91 -31.83
CA MET A 1 -8.43 -26.33 -30.75
C MET A 1 -7.82 -27.47 -29.94
N LYS A 2 -6.56 -27.37 -29.49
CA LYS A 2 -5.96 -28.39 -28.60
C LYS A 2 -6.84 -28.53 -27.34
N GLY A 3 -7.05 -29.74 -26.83
CA GLY A 3 -7.99 -30.00 -25.73
C GLY A 3 -7.81 -29.09 -24.50
N ASN A 4 -6.58 -28.78 -24.11
CA ASN A 4 -6.28 -27.88 -22.99
C ASN A 4 -6.73 -26.43 -23.22
N LEU A 5 -6.79 -25.96 -24.48
CA LEU A 5 -7.23 -24.61 -24.80
C LEU A 5 -8.76 -24.49 -24.71
N ILE A 6 -9.51 -25.58 -24.87
CA ILE A 6 -10.97 -25.57 -24.75
C ILE A 6 -11.38 -25.48 -23.27
N SER A 7 -10.64 -26.14 -22.37
CA SER A 7 -10.92 -26.11 -20.93
C SER A 7 -10.69 -24.74 -20.28
N GLU A 8 -9.85 -23.87 -20.86
CA GLU A 8 -9.62 -22.51 -20.34
C GLU A 8 -10.84 -21.59 -20.51
N PHE A 9 -11.78 -21.94 -21.40
CA PHE A 9 -13.00 -21.18 -21.68
C PHE A 9 -14.26 -21.89 -21.18
N ASP A 10 -14.11 -22.91 -20.33
CA ASP A 10 -15.24 -23.64 -19.78
C ASP A 10 -15.89 -22.86 -18.63
N PHE A 11 -17.20 -22.66 -18.72
CA PHE A 11 -18.00 -22.01 -17.68
C PHE A 11 -19.01 -23.00 -17.14
N SER A 12 -18.87 -23.34 -15.85
CA SER A 12 -19.85 -24.21 -15.20
C SER A 12 -21.24 -23.56 -15.21
N LYS A 13 -22.28 -24.39 -15.31
CA LYS A 13 -23.69 -23.93 -15.21
C LYS A 13 -23.93 -23.13 -13.92
N THR A 14 -23.31 -23.53 -12.81
CA THR A 14 -23.39 -22.84 -11.52
C THR A 14 -22.85 -21.41 -11.62
N LEU A 15 -21.68 -21.22 -12.24
CA LEU A 15 -21.10 -19.89 -12.44
C LEU A 15 -22.02 -19.00 -13.28
N VAL A 16 -22.56 -19.55 -14.38
CA VAL A 16 -23.48 -18.81 -15.26
C VAL A 16 -24.76 -18.39 -14.52
N THR A 17 -25.38 -19.29 -13.76
CA THR A 17 -26.58 -18.97 -12.96
C THR A 17 -26.32 -17.84 -11.97
N ARG A 18 -25.24 -17.94 -11.19
CA ARG A 18 -24.88 -16.95 -10.17
C ARG A 18 -24.52 -15.60 -10.79
N PHE A 19 -23.77 -15.60 -11.89
CA PHE A 19 -23.46 -14.39 -12.64
C PHE A 19 -24.73 -13.71 -13.16
N ASN A 20 -25.68 -14.47 -13.71
CA ASN A 20 -26.95 -13.92 -14.20
C ASN A 20 -27.84 -13.38 -13.06
N ALA A 21 -27.76 -13.96 -11.85
CA ALA A 21 -28.42 -13.39 -10.67
C ALA A 21 -27.86 -12.01 -10.30
N TRP A 22 -26.55 -11.80 -10.43
CA TRP A 22 -25.92 -10.48 -10.29
C TRP A 22 -26.29 -9.52 -11.44
N GLN A 23 -26.23 -10.00 -12.69
CA GLN A 23 -26.51 -9.17 -13.86
C GLN A 23 -27.97 -8.69 -13.88
N SER A 24 -28.92 -9.53 -13.45
CA SER A 24 -30.35 -9.18 -13.41
C SER A 24 -30.73 -8.18 -12.32
N GLN A 25 -29.97 -8.08 -11.22
CA GLN A 25 -30.20 -7.05 -10.20
C GLN A 25 -29.55 -5.71 -10.55
N ALA A 26 -28.52 -5.74 -11.39
CA ALA A 26 -27.77 -4.56 -11.78
C ALA A 26 -28.67 -3.55 -12.51
N LYS A 27 -28.41 -2.26 -12.29
CA LYS A 27 -29.14 -1.16 -12.92
C LYS A 27 -28.19 -0.36 -13.80
N GLY A 28 -28.64 0.03 -14.98
CA GLY A 28 -27.91 0.97 -15.84
C GLY A 28 -27.77 2.34 -15.18
N GLY A 29 -26.79 3.11 -15.63
CA GLY A 29 -26.44 4.44 -15.12
C GLY A 29 -25.03 4.83 -15.54
N THR A 30 -24.53 5.93 -14.99
CA THR A 30 -23.11 6.30 -15.07
C THR A 30 -22.24 5.30 -14.32
N LEU A 31 -20.93 5.26 -14.61
CA LEU A 31 -20.01 4.35 -13.93
C LEU A 31 -19.96 4.64 -12.43
N GLU A 32 -20.02 5.91 -12.04
CA GLU A 32 -20.02 6.35 -10.65
C GLU A 32 -21.26 5.87 -9.89
N GLU A 33 -22.44 5.97 -10.49
CA GLU A 33 -23.68 5.45 -9.91
C GLU A 33 -23.65 3.93 -9.77
N MET A 34 -23.19 3.22 -10.81
CA MET A 34 -23.04 1.77 -10.80
C MET A 34 -22.07 1.35 -9.69
N MET A 35 -20.91 1.98 -9.61
CA MET A 35 -19.91 1.71 -8.57
C MET A 35 -20.46 1.92 -7.17
N LYS A 36 -21.14 3.05 -6.91
CA LYS A 36 -21.75 3.32 -5.61
C LYS A 36 -22.76 2.23 -5.23
N ARG A 37 -23.60 1.79 -6.18
CA ARG A 37 -24.60 0.73 -5.96
C ARG A 37 -23.97 -0.64 -5.70
N GLU A 38 -22.98 -1.03 -6.50
CA GLU A 38 -22.32 -2.34 -6.40
C GLU A 38 -21.42 -2.43 -5.17
N GLN A 39 -20.75 -1.33 -4.79
CA GLN A 39 -20.01 -1.28 -3.52
C GLN A 39 -20.96 -1.34 -2.32
N SER A 40 -22.12 -0.70 -2.38
CA SER A 40 -23.15 -0.89 -1.34
C SER A 40 -23.67 -2.33 -1.28
N LEU A 41 -23.76 -3.01 -2.43
CA LEU A 41 -24.21 -4.40 -2.51
C LEU A 41 -23.22 -5.35 -1.81
N ILE A 42 -21.93 -5.26 -2.13
CA ILE A 42 -20.90 -6.06 -1.45
C ILE A 42 -20.75 -5.67 0.02
N THR A 43 -20.93 -4.39 0.38
CA THR A 43 -21.00 -3.97 1.80
C THR A 43 -22.16 -4.67 2.52
N GLY A 44 -23.33 -4.78 1.88
CA GLY A 44 -24.46 -5.55 2.40
C GLY A 44 -24.13 -7.03 2.66
N TRP A 45 -23.37 -7.67 1.76
CA TRP A 45 -22.85 -9.02 1.96
C TRP A 45 -21.83 -9.10 3.11
N ARG A 46 -20.88 -8.16 3.18
CA ARG A 46 -19.87 -8.09 4.25
C ARG A 46 -20.48 -7.86 5.63
N ILE A 47 -21.60 -7.13 5.73
CA ILE A 47 -22.32 -6.98 7.01
C ILE A 47 -22.70 -8.34 7.58
N ASP A 48 -23.19 -9.26 6.75
CA ASP A 48 -23.53 -10.62 7.21
C ASP A 48 -22.26 -11.46 7.42
N ARG A 49 -21.39 -11.57 6.41
CA ARG A 49 -20.28 -12.53 6.44
C ARG A 49 -19.08 -12.08 7.28
N TYR A 50 -18.78 -10.79 7.31
CA TYR A 50 -17.64 -10.27 8.07
C TYR A 50 -18.08 -9.75 9.44
N ALA A 51 -18.98 -8.77 9.47
CA ALA A 51 -19.42 -8.18 10.74
C ALA A 51 -20.32 -9.10 11.59
N GLY A 52 -20.94 -10.11 10.96
CA GLY A 52 -21.69 -11.19 11.61
C GLY A 52 -20.81 -12.37 12.05
N GLY A 53 -19.54 -12.42 11.64
CA GLY A 53 -18.55 -13.42 12.00
C GLY A 53 -18.22 -14.35 10.83
N LEU A 54 -16.96 -14.29 10.38
CA LEU A 54 -16.50 -15.02 9.20
C LEU A 54 -16.20 -16.50 9.47
N LYS A 55 -15.74 -16.84 10.68
CA LYS A 55 -15.24 -18.18 11.01
C LYS A 55 -16.29 -19.28 10.83
N GLN A 56 -17.56 -18.94 11.02
CA GLN A 56 -18.68 -19.86 10.88
C GLN A 56 -19.29 -19.90 9.47
N VAL A 57 -18.77 -19.13 8.51
CA VAL A 57 -19.32 -19.08 7.15
C VAL A 57 -18.76 -20.23 6.32
N ASP A 58 -19.63 -20.93 5.58
CA ASP A 58 -19.30 -22.16 4.85
C ASP A 58 -18.14 -22.04 3.84
N PHE A 59 -17.96 -20.89 3.17
CA PHE A 59 -16.84 -20.73 2.23
C PHE A 59 -15.51 -20.64 2.97
N PHE A 60 -15.50 -19.98 4.15
CA PHE A 60 -14.29 -19.81 4.96
C PHE A 60 -13.80 -21.14 5.54
N THR A 61 -14.72 -22.02 5.96
CA THR A 61 -14.37 -23.33 6.54
C THR A 61 -13.73 -24.29 5.52
N LYS A 62 -13.90 -24.02 4.22
CA LYS A 62 -13.32 -24.80 3.11
C LYS A 62 -11.94 -24.31 2.68
N LEU A 63 -11.47 -23.18 3.21
CA LEU A 63 -10.14 -22.66 2.87
C LEU A 63 -9.05 -23.60 3.35
N ARG A 64 -7.99 -23.72 2.54
CA ARG A 64 -6.79 -24.45 2.96
C ARG A 64 -6.14 -23.74 4.15
N PRO A 65 -5.57 -24.48 5.11
CA PRO A 65 -4.84 -23.87 6.22
C PRO A 65 -3.71 -22.97 5.75
N ASP A 66 -3.49 -21.85 6.44
CA ASP A 66 -2.35 -20.98 6.16
C ASP A 66 -1.01 -21.72 6.27
N MET A 67 -0.01 -21.27 5.52
CA MET A 67 1.37 -21.72 5.73
C MET A 67 1.87 -21.27 7.10
N THR A 68 2.52 -22.17 7.82
CA THR A 68 3.23 -21.86 9.06
C THR A 68 4.35 -20.86 8.81
N GLU A 69 4.79 -20.15 9.86
CA GLU A 69 5.91 -19.21 9.74
C GLU A 69 7.18 -19.86 9.23
N VAL A 70 7.49 -21.06 9.75
CA VAL A 70 8.64 -21.86 9.30
C VAL A 70 8.53 -22.19 7.80
N GLU A 71 7.38 -22.66 7.32
CA GLU A 71 7.19 -22.95 5.90
C GLU A 71 7.36 -21.69 5.04
N ARG A 72 6.80 -20.55 5.46
CA ARG A 72 6.93 -19.30 4.69
C ARG A 72 8.38 -18.84 4.60
N ASP A 73 9.09 -18.86 5.72
CA ASP A 73 10.49 -18.42 5.75
C ASP A 73 11.38 -19.36 4.93
N THR A 74 11.14 -20.66 4.99
CA THR A 74 11.83 -21.65 4.16
C THR A 74 11.58 -21.40 2.67
N TRP A 75 10.33 -21.25 2.25
CA TRP A 75 10.01 -20.97 0.86
C TRP A 75 10.56 -19.62 0.38
N LYS A 76 10.57 -18.60 1.25
CA LYS A 76 11.17 -17.30 0.97
C LYS A 76 12.68 -17.40 0.77
N ARG A 77 13.41 -18.14 1.62
CA ARG A 77 14.85 -18.38 1.45
C ARG A 77 15.16 -19.09 0.13
N ILE A 78 14.38 -20.13 -0.20
CA ILE A 78 14.52 -20.85 -1.47
C ILE A 78 14.28 -19.92 -2.67
N HIS A 79 13.21 -19.11 -2.62
CA HIS A 79 12.86 -18.17 -3.68
C HIS A 79 13.95 -17.11 -3.87
N THR A 80 14.40 -16.46 -2.80
CA THR A 80 15.46 -15.44 -2.84
C THR A 80 16.70 -15.98 -3.53
N ARG A 81 17.25 -17.10 -3.05
CA ARG A 81 18.47 -17.69 -3.61
C ARG A 81 18.31 -18.03 -5.10
N ARG A 82 17.20 -18.68 -5.47
CA ARG A 82 16.96 -19.07 -6.88
C ARG A 82 16.71 -17.86 -7.79
N SER A 83 16.06 -16.82 -7.29
CA SER A 83 15.84 -15.58 -8.01
C SER A 83 17.18 -14.85 -8.26
N GLU A 84 18.04 -14.78 -7.27
CA GLU A 84 19.39 -14.20 -7.39
C GLU A 84 20.26 -14.99 -8.39
N ASP A 85 20.29 -16.32 -8.28
CA ASP A 85 21.02 -17.19 -9.20
C ASP A 85 20.51 -17.04 -10.65
N SER A 86 19.19 -16.97 -10.82
CA SER A 86 18.56 -16.71 -12.13
C SER A 86 18.93 -15.34 -12.69
N ALA A 87 18.87 -14.29 -11.85
CA ALA A 87 19.20 -12.93 -12.26
C ALA A 87 20.68 -12.76 -12.65
N ILE A 88 21.60 -13.40 -11.93
CA ILE A 88 23.03 -13.42 -12.24
C ILE A 88 23.30 -14.15 -13.56
N THR A 89 22.64 -15.30 -13.75
CA THR A 89 22.73 -16.09 -14.99
C THR A 89 22.25 -15.28 -16.20
N LEU A 90 21.08 -14.64 -16.08
CA LEU A 90 20.51 -13.79 -17.13
C LEU A 90 21.40 -12.59 -17.45
N LYS A 91 22.04 -12.00 -16.43
CA LYS A 91 22.99 -10.90 -16.56
C LYS A 91 24.40 -11.35 -16.97
N LYS A 92 24.62 -12.65 -17.22
CA LYS A 92 25.94 -13.24 -17.56
C LYS A 92 27.06 -12.84 -16.58
N LYS A 93 26.72 -12.74 -15.30
CA LYS A 93 27.69 -12.45 -14.22
C LYS A 93 28.26 -13.76 -13.64
N PRO A 94 29.43 -13.72 -12.98
CA PRO A 94 29.96 -14.89 -12.29
C PRO A 94 28.94 -15.45 -11.28
N PRO A 95 28.86 -16.78 -11.11
CA PRO A 95 27.97 -17.40 -10.13
C PRO A 95 28.21 -16.85 -8.72
N LEU A 96 27.14 -16.77 -7.93
CA LEU A 96 27.25 -16.45 -6.52
C LEU A 96 27.95 -17.60 -5.80
N ILE A 97 28.85 -17.24 -4.88
CA ILE A 97 29.58 -18.20 -4.05
C ILE A 97 28.89 -18.23 -2.69
N TYR A 98 28.44 -19.42 -2.31
CA TYR A 98 27.79 -19.68 -1.02
C TYR A 98 28.72 -20.51 -0.14
N THR A 99 28.71 -20.25 1.16
CA THR A 99 29.42 -21.01 2.17
C THR A 99 28.84 -22.43 2.32
N ASP A 100 29.61 -23.35 2.90
CA ASP A 100 29.15 -24.71 3.17
C ASP A 100 27.91 -24.74 4.07
N ALA A 101 27.83 -23.82 5.03
CA ALA A 101 26.66 -23.68 5.91
C ALA A 101 25.41 -23.24 5.13
N GLU A 102 25.54 -22.29 4.19
CA GLU A 102 24.42 -21.85 3.35
C GLU A 102 23.97 -22.93 2.37
N ASN A 103 24.90 -23.73 1.83
CA ASN A 103 24.58 -24.88 0.99
C ASN A 103 23.84 -25.96 1.78
N ALA A 104 24.34 -26.34 2.96
CA ALA A 104 23.69 -27.31 3.83
C ALA A 104 22.28 -26.85 4.25
N GLN A 105 22.10 -25.56 4.59
CA GLN A 105 20.79 -25.00 4.90
C GLN A 105 19.86 -25.04 3.68
N HIS A 106 20.35 -24.72 2.49
CA HIS A 106 19.53 -24.75 1.28
C HIS A 106 19.07 -26.18 0.93
N GLU A 107 19.95 -27.17 1.09
CA GLU A 107 19.59 -28.58 0.91
C GLU A 107 18.55 -29.05 1.94
N ALA A 108 18.72 -28.67 3.21
CA ALA A 108 17.75 -28.95 4.26
C ALA A 108 16.39 -28.28 3.99
N ASP A 109 16.40 -27.02 3.54
CA ASP A 109 15.21 -26.27 3.15
C ASP A 109 14.47 -26.99 2.01
N ILE A 110 15.17 -27.36 0.93
CA ILE A 110 14.60 -28.12 -0.19
C ILE A 110 13.99 -29.43 0.29
N ALA A 111 14.69 -30.18 1.14
CA ALA A 111 14.19 -31.44 1.67
C ALA A 111 12.90 -31.25 2.49
N SER A 112 12.84 -30.19 3.31
CA SER A 112 11.69 -29.89 4.17
C SER A 112 10.42 -29.50 3.42
N VAL A 113 10.53 -28.97 2.20
CA VAL A 113 9.38 -28.56 1.37
C VAL A 113 8.92 -29.62 0.36
N GLY A 114 9.36 -30.87 0.51
CA GLY A 114 9.00 -31.96 -0.40
C GLY A 114 9.98 -32.19 -1.56
N GLY A 115 11.16 -31.58 -1.50
CA GLY A 115 12.25 -31.84 -2.41
C GLY A 115 12.29 -30.94 -3.65
N ILE A 116 13.30 -31.18 -4.49
CA ILE A 116 13.63 -30.30 -5.62
C ILE A 116 12.52 -30.21 -6.69
N GLN A 117 11.66 -31.23 -6.79
CA GLN A 117 10.57 -31.22 -7.77
C GLN A 117 9.47 -30.23 -7.41
N GLU A 118 9.16 -30.05 -6.11
CA GLU A 118 8.24 -29.02 -5.66
C GLU A 118 8.84 -27.63 -5.88
N VAL A 119 10.13 -27.48 -5.55
CA VAL A 119 10.85 -26.22 -5.77
C VAL A 119 10.86 -25.84 -7.25
N LYS A 120 11.02 -26.79 -8.18
CA LYS A 120 11.00 -26.52 -9.63
C LYS A 120 9.67 -25.97 -10.16
N LYS A 121 8.55 -26.14 -9.44
CA LYS A 121 7.25 -25.57 -9.81
C LYS A 121 7.13 -24.07 -9.48
N MET A 122 8.07 -23.53 -8.71
CA MET A 122 8.09 -22.12 -8.34
C MET A 122 8.27 -21.22 -9.56
N HIS A 123 7.44 -20.19 -9.65
CA HIS A 123 7.54 -19.11 -10.63
C HIS A 123 8.56 -18.07 -10.15
N LEU A 124 9.71 -17.98 -10.82
CA LEU A 124 10.77 -17.01 -10.47
C LEU A 124 10.51 -15.62 -11.07
N GLU A 125 9.53 -15.53 -11.98
CA GLU A 125 9.10 -14.30 -12.64
C GLU A 125 8.25 -13.40 -11.72
N LYS A 126 7.81 -13.94 -10.59
CA LYS A 126 6.99 -13.25 -9.58
C LYS A 126 7.63 -13.40 -8.21
N ASP A 127 7.36 -12.45 -7.33
CA ASP A 127 7.69 -12.59 -5.91
C ASP A 127 6.94 -13.77 -5.28
N PHE A 128 7.56 -14.36 -4.26
CA PHE A 128 6.92 -15.42 -3.49
C PHE A 128 5.71 -14.88 -2.72
N ASP A 129 4.53 -15.40 -3.06
CA ASP A 129 3.26 -15.06 -2.44
C ASP A 129 2.78 -16.23 -1.55
N PRO A 130 2.95 -16.14 -0.20
CA PRO A 130 2.61 -17.23 0.69
C PRO A 130 1.09 -17.40 0.84
N ARG A 131 0.63 -18.65 0.95
CA ARG A 131 -0.78 -18.94 1.23
C ARG A 131 -1.14 -18.51 2.64
N LEU A 132 -1.83 -17.38 2.76
CA LEU A 132 -2.25 -16.74 4.00
C LEU A 132 -3.75 -16.38 4.02
N ASP A 133 -4.56 -17.02 3.17
CA ASP A 133 -5.96 -16.68 2.92
C ASP A 133 -6.79 -16.59 4.22
N GLN A 134 -6.57 -17.49 5.18
CA GLN A 134 -7.36 -17.51 6.41
C GLN A 134 -7.07 -16.29 7.29
N ARG A 135 -5.79 -16.03 7.61
CA ARG A 135 -5.34 -14.83 8.32
C ARG A 135 -5.79 -13.57 7.59
N GLN A 136 -5.59 -13.53 6.28
CA GLN A 136 -5.87 -12.37 5.45
C GLN A 136 -7.34 -11.98 5.54
N LEU A 137 -8.23 -12.94 5.31
CA LEU A 137 -9.67 -12.70 5.37
C LEU A 137 -10.17 -12.43 6.80
N LEU A 138 -9.58 -13.05 7.82
CA LEU A 138 -9.94 -12.77 9.22
C LEU A 138 -9.58 -11.34 9.63
N ASN A 139 -8.39 -10.86 9.25
CA ASN A 139 -7.97 -9.49 9.52
C ASN A 139 -8.85 -8.48 8.78
N ALA A 140 -9.12 -8.73 7.49
CA ALA A 140 -10.06 -7.97 6.68
C ALA A 140 -11.46 -7.90 7.30
N ALA A 141 -12.00 -9.05 7.73
CA ALA A 141 -13.30 -9.12 8.36
C ALA A 141 -13.34 -8.37 9.70
N ALA A 142 -12.25 -8.42 10.48
CA ALA A 142 -12.11 -7.69 11.73
C ALA A 142 -12.09 -6.16 11.51
N GLU A 143 -11.34 -5.67 10.52
CA GLU A 143 -11.33 -4.25 10.15
C GLU A 143 -12.70 -3.79 9.65
N PHE A 144 -13.30 -4.52 8.69
CA PHE A 144 -14.65 -4.19 8.21
C PHE A 144 -15.65 -4.12 9.36
N ARG A 145 -15.59 -5.08 10.28
CA ARG A 145 -16.45 -5.16 11.45
C ARG A 145 -16.25 -3.96 12.37
N HIS A 146 -15.01 -3.67 12.75
CA HIS A 146 -14.66 -2.53 13.60
C HIS A 146 -15.20 -1.24 12.99
N ASP A 147 -15.06 -1.10 11.68
CA ASP A 147 -15.49 0.09 10.96
C ASP A 147 -17.00 0.22 10.84
N TYR A 148 -17.69 -0.88 10.55
CA TYR A 148 -19.15 -0.92 10.49
C TYR A 148 -19.80 -0.74 11.86
N ARG A 149 -19.23 -1.34 12.91
CA ARG A 149 -19.76 -1.25 14.29
C ARG A 149 -19.34 0.03 15.00
N GLN A 150 -18.46 0.80 14.38
CA GLN A 150 -17.93 2.05 14.89
C GLN A 150 -17.21 1.90 16.23
N GLU A 151 -16.43 0.83 16.35
CA GLU A 151 -15.72 0.41 17.57
C GLU A 151 -14.38 1.18 17.75
N TRP A 152 -14.36 2.45 17.37
CA TRP A 152 -13.16 3.30 17.23
C TRP A 152 -12.49 3.72 18.55
N GLY A 153 -13.23 3.69 19.66
CA GLY A 153 -12.83 4.36 20.89
C GLY A 153 -12.89 5.89 20.79
N GLY A 154 -11.97 6.58 21.47
CA GLY A 154 -11.83 8.04 21.40
C GLY A 154 -11.25 8.48 20.06
N VAL A 155 -11.86 9.50 19.45
CA VAL A 155 -11.43 10.07 18.17
C VAL A 155 -10.89 11.47 18.42
N GLU A 156 -9.71 11.77 17.87
CA GLU A 156 -9.08 13.09 17.93
C GLU A 156 -9.52 13.96 16.74
N ASP A 157 -9.34 15.29 16.81
CA ASP A 157 -9.75 16.20 15.73
C ASP A 157 -8.96 16.00 14.43
N GLY A 158 -7.72 15.52 14.54
CA GLY A 158 -6.86 15.22 13.41
C GLY A 158 -5.85 14.14 13.73
N PHE A 159 -5.19 13.64 12.69
CA PHE A 159 -4.12 12.66 12.81
C PHE A 159 -2.96 13.03 11.90
N THR A 160 -1.78 12.48 12.23
CA THR A 160 -0.57 12.66 11.42
C THR A 160 -0.22 11.34 10.74
N VAL A 161 -0.11 11.36 9.42
CA VAL A 161 0.42 10.24 8.64
C VAL A 161 1.84 10.57 8.23
N ALA A 162 2.77 9.66 8.53
CA ALA A 162 4.14 9.75 8.07
C ALA A 162 4.42 8.66 7.03
N GLY A 163 5.17 9.00 5.98
CA GLY A 163 5.54 8.06 4.94
C GLY A 163 6.73 8.56 4.12
N VAL A 164 7.40 7.67 3.41
CA VAL A 164 8.50 8.01 2.51
C VAL A 164 8.02 7.83 1.07
N VAL A 165 8.21 8.85 0.25
CA VAL A 165 7.91 8.79 -1.18
C VAL A 165 9.21 8.62 -1.95
N ASP A 166 9.33 7.51 -2.67
CA ASP A 166 10.45 7.23 -3.57
C ASP A 166 10.18 7.88 -4.94
N MET A 167 10.99 8.88 -5.29
CA MET A 167 10.86 9.62 -6.56
C MET A 167 11.32 8.80 -7.75
N LEU A 168 12.11 7.74 -7.55
CA LEU A 168 12.61 6.88 -8.63
C LEU A 168 11.53 5.97 -9.22
N LEU A 169 10.43 5.73 -8.48
CA LEU A 169 9.29 4.97 -8.97
C LEU A 169 8.49 5.72 -10.05
N GLY A 170 8.74 7.02 -10.24
CA GLY A 170 8.13 7.83 -11.32
C GLY A 170 6.61 8.00 -11.22
N GLY A 171 6.01 7.64 -10.08
CA GLY A 171 4.57 7.67 -9.86
C GLY A 171 4.02 9.04 -9.47
N THR A 172 2.70 9.18 -9.54
CA THR A 172 1.95 10.32 -8.99
C THR A 172 1.25 9.90 -7.70
N VAL A 173 1.31 10.76 -6.68
CA VAL A 173 0.70 10.55 -5.36
C VAL A 173 -0.29 11.66 -5.09
N TYR A 174 -1.48 11.28 -4.64
CA TYR A 174 -2.57 12.19 -4.27
C TYR A 174 -2.95 12.04 -2.81
N LEU A 175 -3.50 13.11 -2.23
CA LEU A 175 -4.28 13.08 -1.00
C LEU A 175 -5.77 13.13 -1.33
N ILE A 176 -6.56 12.48 -0.48
CA ILE A 176 -8.03 12.48 -0.53
C ILE A 176 -8.62 13.43 0.50
N ASN A 177 -9.72 14.07 0.11
CA ASN A 177 -10.43 15.06 0.90
C ASN A 177 -11.22 14.42 2.04
N GLU A 178 -11.14 14.99 3.24
CA GLU A 178 -11.76 14.46 4.45
C GLU A 178 -13.29 14.54 4.45
N GLU A 179 -13.88 15.56 3.83
CA GLU A 179 -15.33 15.67 3.70
C GLU A 179 -15.87 14.60 2.74
N ASP A 180 -15.20 14.42 1.59
CA ASP A 180 -15.51 13.35 0.63
C ASP A 180 -15.38 11.96 1.29
N GLU A 181 -14.33 11.71 2.09
CA GLU A 181 -14.16 10.45 2.84
C GLU A 181 -15.31 10.19 3.81
N ALA A 182 -15.73 11.21 4.56
CA ALA A 182 -16.82 11.10 5.52
C ALA A 182 -18.18 10.86 4.82
N GLU A 183 -18.43 11.53 3.69
CA GLU A 183 -19.64 11.35 2.89
C GLU A 183 -19.68 9.93 2.30
N GLU A 184 -18.58 9.45 1.72
CA GLU A 184 -18.48 8.11 1.14
C GLU A 184 -18.71 7.02 2.20
N TYR A 185 -18.13 7.18 3.39
CA TYR A 185 -18.39 6.29 4.51
C TYR A 185 -19.87 6.27 4.86
N ALA A 186 -20.49 7.43 5.05
CA ALA A 186 -21.87 7.54 5.45
C ALA A 186 -22.82 6.93 4.40
N TYR A 187 -22.52 7.15 3.13
CA TYR A 187 -23.25 6.54 2.02
C TYR A 187 -23.17 5.01 2.06
N LEU A 188 -21.95 4.44 2.11
CA LEU A 188 -21.75 3.00 2.10
C LEU A 188 -22.29 2.32 3.36
N TYR A 189 -22.20 2.99 4.51
CA TYR A 189 -22.83 2.54 5.75
C TYR A 189 -24.34 2.42 5.57
N LYS A 190 -25.01 3.51 5.19
CA LYS A 190 -26.47 3.57 5.08
C LYS A 190 -27.00 2.63 3.99
N GLU A 191 -26.48 2.75 2.78
CA GLU A 191 -26.94 1.96 1.64
C GLU A 191 -26.52 0.50 1.79
N GLY A 192 -25.34 0.21 2.34
CA GLY A 192 -24.91 -1.14 2.69
C GLY A 192 -25.84 -1.81 3.70
N THR A 193 -26.24 -1.12 4.78
CA THR A 193 -27.23 -1.63 5.73
C THR A 193 -28.59 -1.87 5.07
N SER A 194 -29.04 -0.99 4.17
CA SER A 194 -30.26 -1.22 3.39
C SER A 194 -30.14 -2.45 2.50
N ARG A 195 -29.01 -2.64 1.82
CA ARG A 195 -28.73 -3.82 0.99
C ARG A 195 -28.70 -5.10 1.82
N TYR A 196 -28.06 -5.08 2.98
CA TYR A 196 -28.10 -6.20 3.92
C TYR A 196 -29.53 -6.62 4.24
N GLN A 197 -30.41 -5.66 4.60
CA GLN A 197 -31.82 -5.93 4.88
C GLN A 197 -32.60 -6.43 3.66
N GLN A 198 -32.17 -6.13 2.43
CA GLN A 198 -32.76 -6.66 1.20
C GLN A 198 -32.25 -8.06 0.85
N MET A 199 -31.02 -8.40 1.23
CA MET A 199 -30.36 -9.66 0.90
C MET A 199 -30.62 -10.76 1.91
N PHE A 200 -30.76 -10.44 3.20
CA PHE A 200 -30.86 -11.41 4.29
C PHE A 200 -32.16 -11.22 5.09
N SER A 201 -32.78 -12.34 5.49
CA SER A 201 -33.97 -12.37 6.36
C SER A 201 -33.61 -12.44 7.84
N ALA A 202 -32.47 -13.08 8.13
CA ALA A 202 -31.85 -13.22 9.44
C ALA A 202 -30.35 -13.47 9.22
N PRO A 203 -29.50 -13.36 10.26
CA PRO A 203 -28.07 -13.64 10.13
C PRO A 203 -27.83 -15.00 9.47
N GLY A 204 -26.99 -15.03 8.44
CA GLY A 204 -26.66 -16.25 7.71
C GLY A 204 -27.74 -16.77 6.76
N LYS A 205 -28.92 -16.14 6.69
CA LYS A 205 -30.08 -16.63 5.91
C LYS A 205 -30.46 -15.67 4.78
N PRO A 206 -30.01 -15.92 3.54
CA PRO A 206 -30.45 -15.18 2.37
C PRO A 206 -31.98 -15.17 2.25
N LYS A 207 -32.54 -14.09 1.70
CA LYS A 207 -33.95 -14.04 1.32
C LYS A 207 -34.20 -14.88 0.07
N VAL A 208 -35.45 -15.30 -0.10
CA VAL A 208 -35.93 -15.99 -1.31
C VAL A 208 -35.59 -15.17 -2.56
N GLY A 209 -34.90 -15.80 -3.51
CA GLY A 209 -34.45 -15.18 -4.76
C GLY A 209 -33.12 -14.42 -4.64
N LYS A 210 -32.42 -14.53 -3.51
CA LYS A 210 -31.08 -13.92 -3.28
C LYS A 210 -29.99 -14.95 -3.06
N GLU A 211 -30.31 -16.23 -3.02
CA GLU A 211 -29.40 -17.33 -2.74
C GLU A 211 -28.25 -17.37 -3.75
N ASP A 212 -28.54 -17.32 -5.05
CA ASP A 212 -27.51 -17.34 -6.11
C ASP A 212 -26.62 -16.10 -6.09
N LEU A 213 -27.18 -14.92 -5.75
CA LEU A 213 -26.42 -13.69 -5.62
C LEU A 213 -25.48 -13.75 -4.41
N VAL A 214 -25.96 -14.21 -3.27
CA VAL A 214 -25.12 -14.37 -2.07
C VAL A 214 -24.03 -15.42 -2.32
N ALA A 215 -24.37 -16.54 -2.96
CA ALA A 215 -23.43 -17.59 -3.29
C ALA A 215 -22.37 -17.15 -4.33
N LEU A 216 -22.69 -16.20 -5.21
CA LEU A 216 -21.70 -15.55 -6.07
C LEU A 216 -20.63 -14.84 -5.23
N PHE A 217 -21.05 -14.07 -4.24
CA PHE A 217 -20.11 -13.38 -3.36
C PHE A 217 -19.32 -14.35 -2.46
N ASP A 218 -19.97 -15.42 -1.97
CA ASP A 218 -19.31 -16.42 -1.11
C ASP A 218 -18.21 -17.21 -1.86
N ASP A 219 -18.44 -17.62 -3.12
CA ASP A 219 -17.58 -18.60 -3.80
C ASP A 219 -16.85 -18.08 -5.06
N GLN A 220 -17.18 -16.88 -5.58
CA GLN A 220 -16.59 -16.35 -6.82
C GLN A 220 -15.94 -14.96 -6.65
N VAL A 221 -16.50 -14.09 -5.82
CA VAL A 221 -15.94 -12.75 -5.60
C VAL A 221 -14.82 -12.81 -4.58
N HIS A 222 -13.60 -12.48 -5.02
CA HIS A 222 -12.43 -12.45 -4.16
C HIS A 222 -12.31 -11.09 -3.45
N ASP A 223 -11.75 -11.09 -2.24
CA ASP A 223 -11.44 -9.85 -1.53
C ASP A 223 -9.96 -9.48 -1.72
N SER A 224 -9.67 -8.67 -2.73
CA SER A 224 -8.30 -8.23 -3.01
C SER A 224 -7.70 -7.40 -1.87
N ARG A 225 -8.53 -6.74 -1.05
CA ARG A 225 -8.05 -5.91 0.06
C ARG A 225 -7.46 -6.78 1.17
N ALA A 226 -8.03 -7.95 1.44
CA ALA A 226 -7.46 -8.93 2.37
C ALA A 226 -6.00 -9.28 2.06
N TRP A 227 -5.67 -9.41 0.76
CA TRP A 227 -4.30 -9.62 0.29
C TRP A 227 -3.43 -8.37 0.52
N PHE A 228 -3.84 -7.20 0.02
CA PHE A 228 -3.07 -5.94 0.15
C PHE A 228 -2.81 -5.51 1.59
N MET A 229 -3.69 -5.88 2.53
CA MET A 229 -3.51 -5.59 3.96
C MET A 229 -2.41 -6.43 4.62
N ASN A 230 -1.98 -7.55 4.02
CA ASN A 230 -1.03 -8.48 4.64
C ASN A 230 0.23 -8.70 3.80
N SER A 231 0.27 -8.27 2.53
CA SER A 231 1.40 -8.52 1.63
C SER A 231 2.55 -7.52 1.78
N ASP A 232 2.35 -6.39 2.45
CA ASP A 232 3.34 -5.30 2.53
C ASP A 232 3.75 -4.98 3.98
N PRO A 233 4.88 -5.51 4.47
CA PRO A 233 5.42 -5.20 5.79
C PRO A 233 6.14 -3.84 5.88
N VAL A 234 6.39 -3.16 4.74
CA VAL A 234 7.16 -1.89 4.69
C VAL A 234 6.23 -0.66 4.73
N MET A 235 5.02 -0.77 4.17
CA MET A 235 4.03 0.33 4.12
C MET A 235 3.20 0.52 5.41
N GLY A 236 3.56 -0.14 6.52
CA GLY A 236 2.91 0.08 7.82
C GLY A 236 1.38 -0.16 7.81
N PRO A 237 0.65 0.22 8.87
CA PRO A 237 -0.81 0.22 8.84
C PRO A 237 -1.30 1.18 7.73
N ARG A 238 -1.86 0.61 6.66
CA ARG A 238 -2.48 1.35 5.55
C ARG A 238 -3.79 1.96 6.03
N GLU A 239 -3.90 3.27 5.85
CA GLU A 239 -5.04 4.16 6.12
C GLU A 239 -5.78 3.92 7.46
N PRO A 240 -5.72 4.85 8.44
CA PRO A 240 -6.15 4.57 9.81
C PRO A 240 -7.65 4.26 10.00
N PHE A 241 -8.47 4.40 8.97
CA PHE A 241 -9.92 4.11 8.98
C PHE A 241 -10.47 3.98 7.54
N THR A 242 -11.53 3.19 7.36
CA THR A 242 -12.55 3.28 6.28
C THR A 242 -12.27 2.83 4.87
N ASP A 243 -11.16 2.20 4.48
CA ASP A 243 -11.01 1.93 3.03
C ASP A 243 -11.95 0.84 2.47
N TYR A 244 -12.65 0.05 3.30
CA TYR A 244 -13.82 -0.72 2.85
C TYR A 244 -15.08 0.15 2.63
N PHE A 245 -15.08 1.32 3.26
CA PHE A 245 -16.10 2.36 3.27
C PHE A 245 -15.65 3.60 2.47
N ARG A 246 -14.73 3.45 1.51
CA ARG A 246 -14.42 4.45 0.49
C ARG A 246 -14.84 3.97 -0.88
N ILE A 247 -15.32 4.88 -1.71
CA ILE A 247 -15.60 4.60 -3.12
C ILE A 247 -14.28 4.51 -3.88
N ARG A 248 -14.07 3.43 -4.64
CA ARG A 248 -12.89 3.31 -5.52
C ARG A 248 -12.63 4.59 -6.33
N LEU A 249 -11.39 5.06 -6.33
CA LEU A 249 -10.94 6.15 -7.21
C LEU A 249 -10.96 5.69 -8.67
N VAL A 250 -11.57 6.50 -9.54
CA VAL A 250 -11.60 6.30 -10.98
C VAL A 250 -11.25 7.62 -11.66
N HIS A 251 -10.40 7.53 -12.67
CA HIS A 251 -10.04 8.66 -13.53
C HIS A 251 -10.76 8.54 -14.87
N PHE A 252 -11.23 9.66 -15.39
CA PHE A 252 -11.79 9.83 -16.72
C PHE A 252 -10.93 10.87 -17.43
N ASP A 253 -9.90 10.41 -18.13
CA ASP A 253 -8.87 11.29 -18.71
C ASP A 253 -8.20 12.19 -17.64
N ASN A 254 -8.40 13.51 -17.71
CA ASN A 254 -7.89 14.48 -16.75
C ASN A 254 -8.78 14.62 -15.50
N GLU A 255 -9.98 14.06 -15.51
CA GLU A 255 -10.96 14.14 -14.43
C GLU A 255 -10.89 12.94 -13.48
N SER A 256 -11.47 13.08 -12.28
CA SER A 256 -11.66 12.02 -11.31
C SER A 256 -13.04 12.05 -10.66
N ASN A 257 -13.53 10.87 -10.26
CA ASN A 257 -14.85 10.75 -9.61
C ASN A 257 -14.93 11.43 -8.22
N LYS A 258 -13.79 11.70 -7.59
CA LYS A 258 -13.64 12.35 -6.28
C LYS A 258 -12.58 13.44 -6.32
N GLN A 259 -12.59 14.33 -5.33
CA GLN A 259 -11.59 15.39 -5.27
C GLN A 259 -10.23 14.85 -4.82
N LEU A 260 -9.17 15.23 -5.53
CA LEU A 260 -7.80 14.87 -5.23
C LEU A 260 -6.93 16.11 -5.08
N SER A 261 -6.01 16.07 -4.12
CA SER A 261 -4.93 17.05 -3.96
C SER A 261 -3.61 16.42 -4.39
N LEU A 262 -2.87 17.08 -5.28
CA LEU A 262 -1.61 16.56 -5.81
C LEU A 262 -0.48 16.70 -4.78
N LEU A 263 0.07 15.58 -4.31
CA LEU A 263 1.15 15.55 -3.32
C LEU A 263 2.52 15.45 -3.97
N ALA A 264 2.67 14.55 -4.94
CA ALA A 264 3.91 14.34 -5.67
C ALA A 264 3.65 13.88 -7.10
N THR A 265 4.46 14.34 -8.05
CA THR A 265 4.49 13.86 -9.44
C THR A 265 5.77 14.32 -10.11
N ALA A 266 6.12 13.77 -11.27
CA ALA A 266 7.27 14.19 -12.07
C ALA A 266 8.59 14.29 -11.25
N GLY A 267 8.80 13.32 -10.33
CA GLY A 267 9.98 13.25 -9.49
C GLY A 267 10.12 14.39 -8.45
N ARG A 268 9.02 15.06 -8.09
CA ARG A 268 9.01 16.09 -7.04
C ARG A 268 7.80 15.95 -6.11
N VAL A 269 7.99 16.36 -4.86
CA VAL A 269 6.90 16.65 -3.93
C VAL A 269 6.51 18.12 -4.10
N ILE A 270 5.19 18.39 -4.20
CA ILE A 270 4.69 19.76 -4.38
C ILE A 270 4.97 20.58 -3.11
N GLY A 271 5.71 21.66 -3.28
CA GLY A 271 6.19 22.51 -2.18
C GLY A 271 7.64 22.22 -1.77
N VAL A 272 8.29 21.13 -2.19
CA VAL A 272 9.72 20.92 -1.90
C VAL A 272 10.58 21.54 -3.00
N GLY A 273 11.49 22.44 -2.62
CA GLY A 273 12.29 23.24 -3.56
C GLY A 273 13.57 22.57 -4.09
N ILE A 274 13.87 21.34 -3.68
CA ILE A 274 15.10 20.62 -4.06
C ILE A 274 14.80 19.21 -4.55
N ALA A 275 15.57 18.73 -5.54
CA ALA A 275 15.42 17.36 -6.03
C ALA A 275 16.19 16.39 -5.12
N LEU A 276 15.47 15.41 -4.58
CA LEU A 276 16.03 14.27 -3.81
C LEU A 276 15.41 12.97 -4.31
N ALA A 277 16.16 11.87 -4.23
CA ALA A 277 15.69 10.56 -4.67
C ALA A 277 14.55 10.02 -3.78
N SER A 278 14.54 10.38 -2.51
CA SER A 278 13.48 10.00 -1.57
C SER A 278 13.19 11.14 -0.60
N ILE A 279 11.92 11.35 -0.30
CA ILE A 279 11.47 12.42 0.59
C ILE A 279 10.53 11.82 1.64
N GLY A 280 10.84 12.04 2.91
CA GLY A 280 9.97 11.73 4.03
C GLY A 280 8.92 12.83 4.16
N LEU A 281 7.68 12.46 4.39
CA LEU A 281 6.55 13.38 4.56
C LEU A 281 5.87 13.12 5.89
N SER A 282 5.45 14.20 6.53
CA SER A 282 4.52 14.19 7.66
C SER A 282 3.33 15.07 7.28
N ILE A 283 2.15 14.44 7.25
CA ILE A 283 0.91 15.02 6.74
C ILE A 283 -0.08 15.03 7.89
N LYS A 284 -0.41 16.22 8.37
CA LYS A 284 -1.43 16.44 9.39
C LYS A 284 -2.73 16.83 8.71
N LYS A 285 -3.76 16.01 8.91
CA LYS A 285 -5.08 16.18 8.29
C LYS A 285 -6.20 15.99 9.31
N LYS A 286 -7.41 16.46 8.98
CA LYS A 286 -8.56 16.30 9.88
C LYS A 286 -8.95 14.82 9.92
N ASP A 287 -9.49 14.37 11.03
CA ASP A 287 -10.08 13.06 11.12
C ASP A 287 -11.52 13.09 10.56
N PRO A 288 -11.81 12.44 9.42
CA PRO A 288 -13.15 12.49 8.83
C PRO A 288 -14.18 11.76 9.70
N ARG A 289 -13.78 10.94 10.68
CA ARG A 289 -14.68 10.36 11.67
C ARG A 289 -15.36 11.44 12.53
N MET A 290 -14.76 12.61 12.66
CA MET A 290 -15.35 13.79 13.33
C MET A 290 -16.39 14.51 12.46
N LEU A 291 -16.35 14.30 11.14
CA LEU A 291 -17.32 14.87 10.20
C LEU A 291 -18.56 13.99 10.03
N LEU A 292 -18.52 12.73 10.48
CA LEU A 292 -19.64 11.79 10.33
C LEU A 292 -20.96 12.27 10.97
N GLY A 293 -20.91 13.10 12.02
CA GLY A 293 -22.11 13.69 12.61
C GLY A 293 -22.91 14.57 11.63
N LEU A 294 -22.27 15.12 10.59
CA LEU A 294 -22.93 15.88 9.53
C LEU A 294 -23.79 14.98 8.64
N PHE A 295 -23.32 13.77 8.35
CA PHE A 295 -23.92 12.85 7.38
C PHE A 295 -24.77 11.76 8.02
N LEU A 296 -24.48 11.42 9.28
CA LEU A 296 -25.19 10.43 10.08
C LEU A 296 -25.64 11.07 11.41
N PRO A 297 -26.74 11.85 11.43
CA PRO A 297 -27.20 12.59 12.61
C PRO A 297 -27.55 11.72 13.82
N SER A 298 -27.78 10.41 13.60
CA SER A 298 -27.98 9.43 14.66
C SER A 298 -26.72 9.13 15.47
N LEU A 299 -25.54 9.50 14.96
CA LEU A 299 -24.31 9.46 15.72
C LEU A 299 -24.32 10.66 16.66
N ALA A 300 -24.39 10.41 17.97
CA ALA A 300 -24.30 11.43 19.02
C ALA A 300 -22.87 12.00 19.13
N ARG A 301 -22.30 12.43 18.00
CA ARG A 301 -20.97 13.02 17.88
C ARG A 301 -21.11 14.53 17.68
N PRO A 302 -20.29 15.33 18.38
CA PRO A 302 -20.31 16.78 18.21
C PRO A 302 -19.93 17.14 16.77
N VAL A 303 -20.71 18.01 16.14
CA VAL A 303 -20.39 18.60 14.85
C VAL A 303 -19.33 19.68 15.07
N LEU A 304 -18.05 19.36 14.83
CA LEU A 304 -16.98 20.35 14.85
C LEU A 304 -16.94 21.12 13.53
N SER A 305 -17.62 22.26 13.50
CA SER A 305 -17.84 23.17 12.36
C SER A 305 -16.63 24.07 12.02
N GLY A 306 -15.41 23.53 12.09
CA GLY A 306 -14.24 24.17 11.48
C GLY A 306 -14.20 23.86 9.98
N LYS A 307 -13.99 24.87 9.12
CA LYS A 307 -13.73 24.67 7.68
C LYS A 307 -12.58 23.67 7.51
N VAL A 308 -12.78 22.61 6.72
CA VAL A 308 -11.69 21.71 6.34
C VAL A 308 -10.73 22.49 5.44
N GLY A 309 -9.54 22.78 5.96
CA GLY A 309 -8.45 23.41 5.21
C GLY A 309 -7.65 22.38 4.42
N LEU A 310 -6.66 22.84 3.67
CA LEU A 310 -5.67 21.92 3.08
C LEU A 310 -4.87 21.23 4.19
N PRO A 311 -4.49 19.95 4.01
CA PRO A 311 -3.59 19.26 4.92
C PRO A 311 -2.28 20.03 5.13
N GLU A 312 -1.79 20.05 6.36
CA GLU A 312 -0.48 20.61 6.68
C GLU A 312 0.59 19.57 6.34
N ILE A 313 1.49 19.92 5.42
CA ILE A 313 2.52 19.02 4.91
C ILE A 313 3.88 19.56 5.31
N SER A 314 4.67 18.71 5.96
CA SER A 314 6.09 18.94 6.20
C SER A 314 6.89 17.82 5.55
N ALA A 315 8.11 18.16 5.11
CA ALA A 315 9.01 17.24 4.45
C ALA A 315 10.34 17.13 5.21
N PHE A 316 10.96 15.97 5.16
CA PHE A 316 12.25 15.70 5.77
C PHE A 316 13.06 14.72 4.90
N ASP A 317 14.38 14.74 5.05
CA ASP A 317 15.26 13.77 4.42
C ASP A 317 15.24 12.44 5.20
N PRO A 318 14.84 11.29 4.59
CA PRO A 318 14.73 10.02 5.32
C PRO A 318 16.07 9.50 5.87
N LEU A 319 17.21 9.87 5.29
CA LEU A 319 18.52 9.38 5.73
C LEU A 319 18.99 10.09 7.01
N THR A 320 18.78 11.41 7.08
CA THR A 320 19.28 12.25 8.17
C THR A 320 18.21 12.67 9.17
N GLY A 321 16.92 12.58 8.82
CA GLY A 321 15.79 13.09 9.60
C GLY A 321 15.66 14.62 9.56
N VAL A 322 16.49 15.32 8.78
CA VAL A 322 16.53 16.79 8.73
C VAL A 322 15.36 17.33 7.92
N ALA A 323 14.71 18.38 8.42
CA ALA A 323 13.59 19.03 7.73
C ALA A 323 14.02 19.67 6.39
N LEU A 324 13.18 19.52 5.37
CA LEU A 324 13.35 20.10 4.05
C LEU A 324 12.57 21.42 3.95
N PRO A 325 13.11 22.44 3.25
CA PRO A 325 12.42 23.72 3.09
C PRO A 325 11.17 23.56 2.23
N MET A 326 10.04 24.09 2.73
CA MET A 326 8.76 24.11 2.03
C MET A 326 8.50 25.48 1.39
N LEU A 327 8.11 25.47 0.12
CA LEU A 327 7.67 26.59 -0.68
C LEU A 327 6.16 26.78 -0.53
N THR A 328 5.73 27.99 -0.20
CA THR A 328 4.31 28.33 0.01
C THR A 328 3.62 28.86 -1.25
N ASN A 329 4.36 29.21 -2.30
CA ASN A 329 3.81 29.76 -3.53
C ASN A 329 3.18 28.70 -4.46
N LEU A 330 3.23 27.42 -4.08
CA LEU A 330 2.68 26.31 -4.87
C LEU A 330 1.40 25.73 -4.27
N ASP A 331 0.82 26.37 -3.26
CA ASP A 331 -0.38 25.90 -2.55
C ASP A 331 -1.59 25.71 -3.48
N SER A 332 -1.72 26.56 -4.49
CA SER A 332 -2.78 26.45 -5.50
C SER A 332 -2.71 25.16 -6.33
N LEU A 333 -1.52 24.57 -6.52
CA LEU A 333 -1.37 23.28 -7.20
C LEU A 333 -1.78 22.09 -6.32
N ARG A 334 -1.99 22.34 -5.03
CA ARG A 334 -2.44 21.35 -4.04
C ARG A 334 -3.93 21.49 -3.71
N SER A 335 -4.66 22.37 -4.38
CA SER A 335 -6.11 22.47 -4.19
C SER A 335 -6.79 21.15 -4.52
N PHE A 336 -7.73 20.72 -3.69
CA PHE A 336 -8.61 19.60 -4.01
C PHE A 336 -9.44 19.93 -5.27
N THR A 337 -9.39 19.06 -6.27
CA THR A 337 -10.11 19.21 -7.53
C THR A 337 -10.54 17.87 -8.09
N LYS A 338 -11.59 17.88 -8.92
CA LYS A 338 -11.97 16.74 -9.77
C LYS A 338 -11.24 16.72 -11.12
N GLU A 339 -10.32 17.64 -11.35
CA GLU A 339 -9.47 17.71 -12.56
C GLU A 339 -7.98 17.51 -12.18
N PRO A 340 -7.61 16.38 -11.55
CA PRO A 340 -6.23 16.16 -11.09
C PRO A 340 -5.22 16.13 -12.25
N GLY A 341 -5.64 15.70 -13.44
CA GLY A 341 -4.78 15.69 -14.64
C GLY A 341 -4.28 17.08 -15.02
N ASP A 342 -5.10 18.11 -14.84
CA ASP A 342 -4.73 19.49 -15.11
C ASP A 342 -3.67 20.00 -14.13
N MET A 343 -3.75 19.56 -12.87
CA MET A 343 -2.73 19.90 -11.87
C MET A 343 -1.41 19.20 -12.16
N VAL A 344 -1.46 17.94 -12.59
CA VAL A 344 -0.27 17.21 -13.06
C VAL A 344 0.37 17.91 -14.26
N ALA A 345 -0.44 18.34 -15.25
CA ALA A 345 0.05 19.08 -16.42
C ALA A 345 0.70 20.42 -16.03
N LYS A 346 0.08 21.17 -15.12
CA LYS A 346 0.64 22.43 -14.58
C LYS A 346 1.98 22.20 -13.88
N VAL A 347 2.12 21.13 -13.09
CA VAL A 347 3.39 20.78 -12.43
C VAL A 347 4.45 20.37 -13.45
N ALA A 348 4.07 19.62 -14.49
CA ALA A 348 4.99 19.21 -15.55
C ALA A 348 5.55 20.41 -16.34
N ALA A 349 4.81 21.52 -16.42
CA ALA A 349 5.26 22.76 -17.03
C ALA A 349 6.19 23.61 -16.15
N LEU A 350 6.39 23.25 -14.87
CA LEU A 350 7.29 23.97 -13.97
C LEU A 350 8.76 23.69 -14.33
N PRO A 351 9.67 24.64 -14.06
CA PRO A 351 11.11 24.41 -14.20
C PRO A 351 11.57 23.18 -13.43
N ALA A 352 12.57 22.46 -13.98
CA ALA A 352 13.19 21.34 -13.32
C ALA A 352 13.75 21.75 -11.95
N LEU A 353 13.54 20.91 -10.93
CA LEU A 353 14.18 21.10 -9.64
C LEU A 353 15.70 20.92 -9.78
N GLN A 354 16.45 21.78 -9.11
CA GLN A 354 17.90 21.67 -9.07
C GLN A 354 18.30 20.54 -8.11
N PRO A 355 19.27 19.69 -8.48
CA PRO A 355 19.81 18.70 -7.56
C PRO A 355 20.51 19.41 -6.39
N LEU A 356 20.51 18.77 -5.22
CA LEU A 356 21.32 19.25 -4.11
C LEU A 356 22.81 19.06 -4.42
N THR A 357 23.57 20.14 -4.36
CA THR A 357 25.01 20.21 -4.67
C THR A 357 25.72 21.10 -3.66
N ALA A 358 27.06 21.08 -3.65
CA ALA A 358 27.82 21.97 -2.79
C ALA A 358 27.53 23.47 -3.05
N ALA A 359 27.09 23.83 -4.25
CA ALA A 359 26.79 25.21 -4.62
C ALA A 359 25.47 25.74 -4.05
N ASN A 360 24.49 24.86 -3.81
CA ASN A 360 23.16 25.25 -3.29
C ASN A 360 22.85 24.68 -1.89
N ALA A 361 23.73 23.85 -1.32
CA ALA A 361 23.72 23.48 0.10
C ALA A 361 24.25 24.64 0.96
N ASN A 362 23.52 25.74 0.98
CA ASN A 362 23.91 27.01 1.61
C ASN A 362 23.56 27.10 3.11
N THR A 363 22.96 26.05 3.68
CA THR A 363 22.68 25.94 5.11
C THR A 363 23.35 24.70 5.70
N PRO A 364 23.70 24.70 7.00
CA PRO A 364 24.26 23.50 7.65
C PRO A 364 23.37 22.26 7.49
N ALA A 365 22.05 22.44 7.58
CA ALA A 365 21.06 21.39 7.37
C ALA A 365 21.16 20.76 5.97
N LEU A 366 21.21 21.58 4.91
CA LEU A 366 21.36 21.09 3.53
C LEU A 366 22.73 20.47 3.28
N GLN A 367 23.79 20.95 3.94
CA GLN A 367 25.12 20.34 3.85
C GLN A 367 25.14 18.95 4.47
N LYS A 368 24.47 18.76 5.62
CA LYS A 368 24.33 17.45 6.28
C LYS A 368 23.61 16.44 5.38
N ILE A 369 22.51 16.86 4.74
CA ILE A 369 21.79 16.04 3.76
C ILE A 369 22.70 15.68 2.58
N LEU A 370 23.39 16.67 1.99
CA LEU A 370 24.28 16.44 0.86
C LEU A 370 25.36 15.40 1.17
N VAL A 371 26.01 15.50 2.34
CA VAL A 371 27.06 14.56 2.77
C VAL A 371 26.49 13.14 2.93
N ALA A 372 25.31 12.99 3.53
CA ALA A 372 24.68 11.68 3.70
C ALA A 372 24.37 11.00 2.36
N HIS A 373 23.80 11.74 1.40
CA HIS A 373 23.51 11.20 0.06
C HIS A 373 24.80 10.87 -0.72
N GLN A 374 25.83 11.70 -0.61
CA GLN A 374 27.16 11.41 -1.20
C GLN A 374 27.78 10.14 -0.61
N ALA A 375 27.63 9.91 0.70
CA ALA A 375 28.14 8.73 1.36
C ALA A 375 27.43 7.46 0.85
N VAL A 376 26.10 7.49 0.68
CA VAL A 376 25.33 6.39 0.10
C VAL A 376 25.73 6.10 -1.35
N GLU A 377 25.95 7.13 -2.16
CA GLU A 377 26.46 6.99 -3.53
C GLU A 377 27.87 6.36 -3.58
N ALA A 378 28.79 6.80 -2.71
CA ALA A 378 30.14 6.25 -2.60
C ALA A 378 30.12 4.78 -2.15
N ALA A 379 29.29 4.47 -1.15
CA ALA A 379 28.99 3.12 -0.69
C ALA A 379 28.53 2.21 -1.83
N ARG A 380 27.54 2.64 -2.63
CA ARG A 380 27.06 1.90 -3.80
C ARG A 380 28.15 1.65 -4.84
N LYS A 381 29.09 2.59 -5.01
CA LYS A 381 30.22 2.48 -5.93
C LYS A 381 31.43 1.75 -5.35
N LYS A 382 31.37 1.31 -4.08
CA LYS A 382 32.48 0.70 -3.33
C LYS A 382 33.73 1.59 -3.28
N ASP A 383 33.56 2.91 -3.20
CA ASP A 383 34.68 3.86 -3.09
C ASP A 383 35.03 4.12 -1.62
N ALA A 384 35.93 3.30 -1.08
CA ALA A 384 36.36 3.37 0.32
C ALA A 384 37.05 4.70 0.68
N SER A 385 37.77 5.31 -0.27
CA SER A 385 38.50 6.56 -0.06
C SER A 385 37.56 7.76 0.10
N ALA A 386 36.55 7.84 -0.76
CA ALA A 386 35.51 8.85 -0.67
C ALA A 386 34.70 8.69 0.62
N LEU A 387 34.37 7.45 0.98
CA LEU A 387 33.62 7.14 2.21
C LEU A 387 34.35 7.60 3.47
N ALA A 388 35.65 7.30 3.60
CA ALA A 388 36.46 7.71 4.75
C ALA A 388 36.53 9.24 4.90
N SER A 389 36.64 9.97 3.79
CA SER A 389 36.67 11.44 3.80
C SER A 389 35.34 12.07 4.24
N LEU A 390 34.21 11.46 3.85
CA LEU A 390 32.86 11.95 4.20
C LEU A 390 32.52 11.65 5.66
N VAL A 391 32.94 10.50 6.19
CA VAL A 391 32.80 10.15 7.62
C VAL A 391 33.57 11.12 8.51
N ALA A 392 34.82 11.44 8.15
CA ALA A 392 35.64 12.40 8.90
C ALA A 392 35.00 13.81 8.92
N LYS A 393 34.32 14.19 7.84
CA LYS A 393 33.60 15.46 7.74
C LYS A 393 32.32 15.49 8.60
N ALA A 394 31.65 14.34 8.75
CA ALA A 394 30.41 14.22 9.51
C ALA A 394 30.63 13.99 11.02
N ALA A 395 31.79 13.47 11.43
CA ALA A 395 32.15 13.24 12.83
C ALA A 395 32.41 14.53 13.65
N ASN A 396 32.48 15.69 13.00
CA ASN A 396 32.66 17.01 13.64
C ASN A 396 31.33 17.71 13.96
N ASP A 397 30.19 17.05 13.75
CA ASP A 397 28.84 17.61 13.97
C ASP A 397 28.25 17.00 15.26
N GLU A 398 28.05 17.81 16.31
CA GLU A 398 27.68 17.35 17.67
C GLU A 398 26.22 16.84 17.79
N ASP A 399 25.41 16.96 16.74
CA ASP A 399 24.02 16.48 16.73
C ASP A 399 23.93 15.03 16.23
N LYS A 400 23.67 14.14 17.21
CA LYS A 400 23.54 12.67 17.15
C LYS A 400 23.25 12.05 15.77
N PRO A 401 23.89 10.91 15.45
CA PRO A 401 23.86 10.32 14.13
C PRO A 401 22.50 9.67 13.81
N GLY A 402 21.97 9.96 12.61
CA GLY A 402 20.94 9.12 11.98
C GLY A 402 21.56 7.81 11.48
N GLY A 403 20.72 6.79 11.26
CA GLY A 403 21.14 5.43 10.87
C GLY A 403 21.97 5.29 9.59
N TRP A 404 22.18 6.37 8.83
CA TRP A 404 23.10 6.38 7.68
C TRP A 404 24.57 6.22 8.10
N MET A 405 24.98 6.70 9.28
CA MET A 405 26.33 6.45 9.78
C MET A 405 26.57 4.98 10.10
N ASP A 406 25.55 4.27 10.61
CA ASP A 406 25.61 2.83 10.86
C ASP A 406 25.66 2.02 9.56
N MET A 407 24.89 2.41 8.53
CA MET A 407 25.01 1.84 7.18
C MET A 407 26.41 2.03 6.58
N VAL A 408 26.98 3.21 6.76
CA VAL A 408 28.33 3.54 6.30
C VAL A 408 29.38 2.75 7.09
N ALA A 409 29.21 2.59 8.41
CA ALA A 409 30.09 1.81 9.26
C ALA A 409 30.02 0.30 8.93
N ASP A 410 28.84 -0.26 8.68
CA ASP A 410 28.65 -1.65 8.27
C ASP A 410 29.32 -1.93 6.91
N GLN A 411 29.17 -1.03 5.93
CA GLN A 411 29.82 -1.18 4.63
C GLN A 411 31.34 -0.96 4.68
N ALA A 412 31.83 0.00 5.46
CA ALA A 412 33.27 0.17 5.70
C ALA A 412 33.86 -1.07 6.40
N GLY A 413 33.13 -1.67 7.35
CA GLY A 413 33.49 -2.92 8.00
C GLY A 413 33.57 -4.10 7.03
N LYS A 414 32.62 -4.20 6.09
CA LYS A 414 32.58 -5.24 5.04
C LYS A 414 33.65 -5.05 3.96
N LEU A 415 34.06 -3.82 3.66
CA LEU A 415 35.18 -3.52 2.75
C LEU A 415 36.52 -3.88 3.40
N ASN A 416 36.71 -3.52 4.67
CA ASN A 416 37.93 -3.84 5.44
C ASN A 416 38.09 -5.34 5.72
N SER A 417 37.01 -6.11 5.81
CA SER A 417 37.10 -7.58 5.91
C SER A 417 37.48 -8.23 4.58
N SER A 418 37.10 -7.63 3.44
CA SER A 418 37.47 -8.12 2.11
C SER A 418 38.95 -7.91 1.77
N GLU A 419 39.61 -6.91 2.36
CA GLU A 419 41.06 -6.69 2.21
C GLU A 419 41.91 -7.56 3.15
N LYS A 420 41.32 -8.18 4.17
CA LYS A 420 42.03 -9.12 5.08
C LYS A 420 42.04 -10.57 4.62
N THR A 421 41.40 -10.88 3.49
CA THR A 421 41.49 -12.15 2.79
C THR A 421 41.95 -11.90 1.36
N VAL A 422 43.24 -11.59 1.22
CA VAL A 422 44.02 -11.77 0.00
C VAL A 422 45.20 -12.67 0.33
#